data_AF-A0A6V8PU45-F1
#
_entry.id   AF-A0A6V8PU45-F1
#
_cell.length_a   1.000
_cell.length_b   1.000
_cell.length_c   1.000
_cell.angle_alpha   90.00
_cell.angle_beta   90.00
_cell.angle_gamma   90.00
#
_symmetry.space_group_name_H-M   'P 1'
#
loop_
_entity.id
_entity.type
_entity.pdbx_description
1 polymer ?
#
loop_
_entity_poly.entity_id
_entity_poly.type
_entity_poly.pdbx_seq_one_letter_code
_entity_poly.pdbx_strand_id
1 'polypeptide(L)' 'MSGHSKWSTIKRKKGKEDAKRGQMFGKLSRSITVAAREGGGNPDLNATLAAAIETA' A
#
# COMPACT_ATOMS: atom_id res chain seq x y z
N MET A 1 11.51 -38.56 -6.05
CA MET A 1 10.67 -37.63 -6.85
C MET A 1 10.68 -36.28 -6.18
N SER A 2 11.38 -35.30 -6.76
CA SER A 2 11.49 -33.94 -6.21
C SER A 2 10.17 -33.20 -6.43
N GLY A 3 9.24 -33.35 -5.48
CA GLY A 3 7.87 -32.81 -5.52
C GLY A 3 7.76 -31.29 -5.34
N HIS A 4 8.76 -30.53 -5.77
CA HIS A 4 8.76 -29.07 -5.69
C HIS A 4 8.59 -28.48 -7.08
N SER A 5 7.35 -28.16 -7.46
CA SER A 5 7.15 -27.35 -8.64
C SER A 5 7.66 -25.94 -8.33
N LYS A 6 8.55 -25.42 -9.18
CA LYS A 6 9.04 -24.03 -9.11
C LYS A 6 7.88 -23.03 -8.94
N TRP A 7 6.76 -23.33 -9.59
CA TRP A 7 5.51 -22.58 -9.49
C TRP A 7 4.94 -22.52 -8.06
N SER A 8 4.88 -23.65 -7.35
CA SER A 8 4.32 -23.70 -5.99
C SER A 8 5.09 -22.81 -5.00
N THR A 9 6.42 -22.75 -5.12
CA THR A 9 7.29 -21.87 -4.33
C THR A 9 7.07 -20.40 -4.67
N ILE A 10 6.99 -20.06 -5.96
CA ILE A 10 6.71 -18.69 -6.41
C ILE A 10 5.34 -18.22 -5.91
N LYS A 11 4.31 -19.06 -6.03
CA LYS A 11 2.94 -18.74 -5.56
C LYS A 11 2.92 -18.42 -4.07
N ARG A 12 3.58 -19.22 -3.24
CA ARG A 12 3.64 -18.99 -1.78
C ARG A 12 4.40 -17.72 -1.42
N LYS A 13 5.55 -17.49 -2.06
CA LYS A 13 6.35 -16.27 -1.83
C LYS A 13 5.55 -15.03 -2.22
N LYS A 14 4.98 -15.03 -3.43
CA LYS A 14 4.17 -13.92 -3.95
C LYS A 14 2.95 -13.65 -3.07
N GLY A 15 2.22 -14.68 -2.64
CA GLY A 15 1.06 -14.49 -1.76
C GLY A 15 1.40 -13.80 -0.44
N LYS A 16 2.54 -14.12 0.16
CA LYS A 16 3.02 -13.46 1.38
C LYS A 16 3.41 -12.00 1.13
N GLU A 17 4.08 -11.71 0.01
CA GLU A 17 4.47 -10.36 -0.36
C GLU A 17 3.26 -9.49 -0.73
N ASP A 18 2.30 -10.05 -1.46
CA ASP A 18 1.07 -9.36 -1.85
C ASP A 18 0.20 -9.04 -0.63
N ALA A 19 0.11 -9.95 0.34
CA ALA A 19 -0.60 -9.69 1.60
C ALA A 19 0.03 -8.53 2.39
N LYS A 20 1.37 -8.47 2.46
CA LYS A 20 2.09 -7.35 3.09
C LYS A 20 1.87 -6.04 2.34
N ARG A 21 1.92 -6.08 1.00
CA ARG A 21 1.70 -4.91 0.14
C ARG A 21 0.28 -4.37 0.28
N GLY A 22 -0.72 -5.26 0.31
CA GLY A 22 -2.12 -4.88 0.52
C GLY A 22 -2.35 -4.16 1.86
N GLN A 23 -1.70 -4.61 2.94
CA GLN A 23 -1.77 -3.92 4.23
C GLN A 23 -1.14 -2.52 4.18
N MET A 24 0.00 -2.36 3.49
CA MET A 24 0.64 -1.04 3.32
C MET A 24 -0.24 -0.08 2.52
N PHE A 25 -0.76 -0.51 1.37
CA PHE A 25 -1.68 0.32 0.57
C PHE A 25 -2.94 0.70 1.34
N GLY A 26 -3.49 -0.22 2.14
CA GLY A 26 -4.65 0.09 2.99
C GLY A 26 -4.36 1.14 4.07
N LYS A 27 -3.11 1.26 4.55
CA LYS A 27 -2.72 2.32 5.49
C LYS A 27 -2.55 3.67 4.77
N LEU A 28 -1.84 3.67 3.64
CA LEU A 28 -1.60 4.86 2.82
C LEU A 28 -2.91 5.47 2.31
N SER A 29 -3.81 4.65 1.77
CA SER A 29 -5.11 5.10 1.30
C SER A 29 -5.94 5.76 2.41
N ARG A 30 -5.94 5.18 3.63
CA ARG A 30 -6.61 5.78 4.79
C ARG A 30 -5.97 7.12 5.18
N SER A 31 -4.65 7.19 5.21
CA SER A 31 -3.91 8.42 5.52
C SER A 31 -4.26 9.55 4.56
N ILE A 32 -4.24 9.27 3.25
CA ILE A 32 -4.61 10.24 2.20
C ILE A 32 -6.08 10.68 2.37
N THR A 33 -6.98 9.74 2.61
CA THR A 33 -8.42 10.03 2.75
C THR A 33 -8.70 10.92 3.96
N VAL A 34 -8.05 10.65 5.10
CA VAL A 34 -8.20 11.47 6.31
C VAL A 34 -7.61 12.86 6.08
N ALA A 35 -6.39 12.95 5.53
CA ALA A 35 -5.75 14.23 5.25
C ALA A 35 -6.57 15.10 4.29
N ALA A 36 -7.15 14.50 3.24
CA ALA A 36 -8.02 15.20 2.29
C ALA A 36 -9.36 15.63 2.93
N ARG A 37 -9.90 14.84 3.88
CA ARG A 37 -11.14 15.18 4.59
C ARG A 37 -10.94 16.32 5.58
N GLU A 38 -9.80 16.36 6.26
CA GLU A 38 -9.52 17.35 7.32
C GLU A 38 -9.02 18.68 6.76
N GLY A 39 -8.11 18.66 5.78
CA GLY A 39 -7.48 19.87 5.23
C GLY A 39 -7.95 20.26 3.82
N GLY A 40 -8.96 19.57 3.28
CA GLY A 40 -9.43 19.78 1.92
C GLY A 40 -8.58 19.05 0.86
N GLY A 41 -9.14 18.91 -0.34
CA GLY A 41 -8.58 18.07 -1.41
C GLY A 41 -7.47 18.70 -2.25
N ASN A 42 -6.95 19.88 -1.88
CA ASN A 42 -5.86 20.53 -2.59
C ASN A 42 -4.51 20.30 -1.86
N PRO A 43 -3.58 19.49 -2.41
CA PRO A 43 -2.29 19.23 -1.79
C PRO A 43 -1.42 20.47 -1.61
N ASP A 44 -1.54 21.48 -2.49
CA ASP A 44 -0.74 22.71 -2.42
C ASP A 44 -1.10 23.58 -1.20
N LEU A 45 -2.32 23.40 -0.67
CA LEU A 45 -2.84 24.12 0.49
C LEU A 45 -2.90 23.25 1.75
N ASN A 46 -2.49 21.98 1.65
CA ASN A 46 -2.61 20.97 2.69
C ASN A 46 -1.32 20.14 2.78
N ALA A 47 -0.38 20.59 3.61
CA ALA A 47 0.92 19.96 3.78
C ALA A 47 0.84 18.51 4.27
N THR A 48 -0.18 18.16 5.07
CA THR A 48 -0.41 16.77 5.52
C THR A 48 -0.89 15.88 4.39
N LEU A 49 -1.70 16.40 3.45
CA LEU A 49 -2.08 15.68 2.23
C LEU A 49 -0.89 15.53 1.27
N ALA A 50 -0.08 16.58 1.09
CA ALA A 50 1.12 16.51 0.26
C ALA A 50 2.11 15.44 0.76
N ALA A 51 2.40 15.42 2.06
CA ALA A 51 3.26 14.40 2.67
C ALA A 51 2.64 12.99 2.59
N ALA A 52 1.32 12.87 2.73
CA ALA A 52 0.64 11.58 2.58
C ALA A 52 0.67 11.04 1.15
N ILE A 53 0.74 11.92 0.14
CA ILE A 53 0.89 11.55 -1.28
C ILE A 53 2.34 11.16 -1.59
N GLU A 54 3.32 11.89 -1.06
CA GLU A 54 4.75 11.59 -1.28
C GLU A 54 5.18 10.25 -0.66
N THR A 55 4.56 9.87 0.46
CA THR A 55 4.86 8.62 1.16
C THR A 55 4.11 7.40 0.62
N ALA A 56 3.18 7.58 -0.32
CA ALA A 56 2.36 6.52 -0.90
C ALA A 56 3.03 5.81 -2.08
#